data_AF-A0A1Y2X547-F1
#
_entry.id   AF-A0A1Y2X547-F1
#
_cell.length_a   1.000
_cell.length_b   1.000
_cell.length_c   1.000
_cell.angle_alpha   90.00
_cell.angle_beta   90.00
_cell.angle_gamma   90.00
#
_symmetry.space_group_name_H-M   'P 1'
#
loop_
_entity.id
_entity.type
_entity.pdbx_description
1 polymer ?
#
loop_
_entity_poly.entity_id
_entity_poly.type
_entity_poly.pdbx_seq_one_letter_code
_entity_poly.pdbx_strand_id
1 'polypeptide(L)'
;MLYSKLLPLATLLGASVAQNATLRYMPFGDSITEIICWRSKLWQKLKPTEWGSVDWVGSGKGENNCRDNTYDRDNEGHSGFLAIDIANKKQLVGWLQANPADVITMHLGTNDIVQQNKPVNDIITAFTTLIGVMRDSNPRMKIVVAQIIPMGFGNYNTQIQNLNKAIIPWAQGLNTTESPIWVVDQYTGFSGTSDLRDGVHPNDSGDTKMMNVWYPALVNAFQVALADKNAAAQKVEMPFTA
;
A
#
# COMPACT_ATOMS: atom_id res chain seq x y z
N MET A 1 71.75 24.24 -0.65
CA MET A 1 70.91 23.24 0.07
C MET A 1 69.45 23.59 -0.21
N LEU A 2 68.80 22.82 -1.07
CA LEU A 2 67.44 23.08 -1.56
C LEU A 2 66.40 22.81 -0.47
N TYR A 3 65.48 23.76 -0.28
CA TYR A 3 64.28 23.58 0.54
C TYR A 3 63.16 22.98 -0.31
N SER A 4 62.83 21.71 -0.09
CA SER A 4 61.61 21.09 -0.61
C SER A 4 60.52 21.12 0.45
N LYS A 5 59.54 22.00 0.28
CA LYS A 5 58.27 21.97 1.04
C LYS A 5 57.38 20.89 0.44
N LEU A 6 57.23 19.76 1.14
CA LEU A 6 56.20 18.77 0.86
C LEU A 6 54.89 19.23 1.52
N LEU A 7 53.88 19.59 0.71
CA LEU A 7 52.50 19.70 1.20
C LEU A 7 51.91 18.28 1.31
N PRO A 8 51.23 17.93 2.40
CA PRO A 8 50.47 16.69 2.45
C PRO A 8 49.16 16.91 1.70
N LEU A 9 48.93 16.11 0.65
CA LEU A 9 47.61 16.00 0.02
C LEU A 9 46.73 15.17 0.96
N ALA A 10 45.88 15.83 1.74
CA ALA A 10 44.88 15.14 2.55
C ALA A 10 43.73 14.70 1.64
N THR A 11 43.71 13.41 1.28
CA THR A 11 42.55 12.77 0.66
C THR A 11 41.47 12.55 1.72
N LEU A 12 40.50 13.46 1.78
CA LEU A 12 39.24 13.21 2.48
C LEU A 12 38.43 12.19 1.68
N LEU A 13 38.57 10.90 2.01
CA LEU A 13 37.56 9.89 1.70
C LEU A 13 36.39 10.09 2.65
N GLY A 14 35.49 11.01 2.30
CA GLY A 14 34.17 11.08 2.92
C GLY A 14 33.38 9.85 2.47
N ALA A 15 33.36 8.79 3.28
CA ALA A 15 32.34 7.77 3.15
C ALA A 15 31.01 8.40 3.59
N SER A 16 30.23 8.93 2.63
CA SER A 16 28.82 9.17 2.85
C SER A 16 28.17 7.81 3.11
N VAL A 17 27.89 7.53 4.38
CA VAL A 17 26.88 6.55 4.74
C VAL A 17 25.57 7.08 4.19
N ALA A 18 25.24 6.71 2.96
CA ALA A 18 23.91 6.88 2.42
C ALA A 18 22.97 6.21 3.42
N GLN A 19 22.24 7.02 4.18
CA GLN A 19 21.25 6.53 5.11
C GLN A 19 20.12 5.98 4.25
N ASN A 20 20.23 4.70 3.92
CA ASN A 20 19.27 3.97 3.11
C ASN A 20 17.99 3.86 3.95
N ALA A 21 17.16 4.91 3.89
CA ALA A 21 15.95 5.01 4.67
C ALA A 21 15.00 3.91 4.17
N THR A 22 14.87 2.85 4.97
CA THR A 22 14.03 1.69 4.69
C THR A 22 12.70 2.12 4.10
N LEU A 23 12.31 1.48 3.00
CA LEU A 23 11.02 1.74 2.37
C LEU A 23 9.90 1.22 3.28
N ARG A 24 8.87 2.03 3.50
CA ARG A 24 7.74 1.70 4.37
C ARG A 24 6.49 1.42 3.55
N TYR A 25 5.83 0.30 3.83
CA TYR A 25 4.64 -0.17 3.13
C TYR A 25 3.46 -0.32 4.11
N MET A 26 2.34 0.32 3.81
CA MET A 26 1.10 0.18 4.58
C MET A 26 0.06 -0.65 3.81
N PRO A 27 -0.28 -1.86 4.27
CA PRO A 27 -1.50 -2.55 3.86
C PRO A 27 -2.72 -1.89 4.54
N PHE A 28 -3.54 -1.15 3.79
CA PHE A 28 -4.70 -0.43 4.31
C PHE A 28 -6.02 -1.03 3.81
N GLY A 29 -6.97 -1.26 4.71
CA GLY A 29 -8.28 -1.78 4.31
C GLY A 29 -9.23 -2.14 5.44
N ASP A 30 -10.18 -3.01 5.11
CA ASP A 30 -11.17 -3.54 6.06
C ASP A 30 -10.74 -4.94 6.59
N SER A 31 -11.71 -5.79 6.94
CA SER A 31 -11.45 -7.16 7.39
C SER A 31 -10.73 -8.00 6.32
N ILE A 32 -10.89 -7.68 5.03
CA ILE A 32 -10.21 -8.40 3.94
C ILE A 32 -8.69 -8.10 3.96
N THR A 33 -8.27 -6.99 4.56
CA THR A 33 -6.87 -6.71 4.87
C THR A 33 -6.49 -7.29 6.25
N GLU A 34 -7.31 -7.09 7.28
CA GLU A 34 -6.95 -7.39 8.67
C GLU A 34 -6.86 -8.90 8.97
N ILE A 35 -7.85 -9.70 8.63
CA ILE A 35 -8.03 -11.05 9.21
C ILE A 35 -7.87 -12.16 8.17
N ILE A 36 -6.93 -11.98 7.24
CA ILE A 36 -6.76 -12.74 6.00
C ILE A 36 -5.27 -12.96 5.67
N CYS A 37 -4.92 -13.95 4.85
CA CYS A 37 -3.54 -14.41 4.69
C CYS A 37 -2.85 -14.02 3.37
N TRP A 38 -3.48 -13.24 2.49
CA TRP A 38 -2.77 -12.71 1.31
C TRP A 38 -1.52 -11.90 1.69
N ARG A 39 -1.53 -11.20 2.84
CA ARG A 39 -0.38 -10.47 3.40
C ARG A 39 0.78 -11.39 3.75
N SER A 40 0.52 -12.48 4.47
CA SER A 40 1.55 -13.48 4.80
C SER A 40 2.14 -14.11 3.53
N LYS A 41 1.30 -14.49 2.56
CA LYS A 41 1.76 -15.05 1.27
C LYS A 41 2.60 -14.04 0.48
N LEU A 42 2.19 -12.77 0.49
CA LEU A 42 2.92 -11.68 -0.16
C LEU A 42 4.28 -11.47 0.49
N TRP A 43 4.36 -11.46 1.82
CA TRP A 43 5.62 -11.39 2.55
C TRP A 43 6.57 -12.54 2.17
N GLN A 44 6.09 -13.79 2.19
CA GLN A 44 6.90 -14.96 1.81
C GLN A 44 7.48 -14.82 0.40
N LYS A 45 6.70 -14.25 -0.53
CA LYS A 45 7.13 -14.04 -1.91
C LYS A 45 8.14 -12.89 -2.05
N LEU A 46 8.01 -11.83 -1.23
CA LEU A 46 8.95 -10.69 -1.23
C LEU A 46 10.25 -10.99 -0.48
N LYS A 47 10.20 -11.83 0.56
CA LYS A 47 11.34 -12.07 1.45
C LYS A 47 12.65 -12.50 0.77
N PRO A 48 12.65 -13.36 -0.26
CA PRO A 48 13.88 -13.76 -0.96
C PRO A 48 14.35 -12.74 -2.03
N THR A 49 13.67 -11.61 -2.19
CA THR A 49 14.01 -10.57 -3.18
C THR A 49 14.67 -9.35 -2.53
N GLU A 50 15.08 -8.36 -3.32
CA GLU A 50 15.56 -7.07 -2.83
C GLU A 50 14.52 -6.30 -1.99
N TRP A 51 13.24 -6.70 -2.05
CA TRP A 51 12.14 -6.11 -1.27
C TRP A 51 11.96 -6.76 0.10
N GLY A 52 12.75 -7.78 0.46
CA GLY A 52 12.64 -8.51 1.72
C GLY A 52 12.99 -7.72 2.99
N SER A 53 13.49 -6.49 2.83
CA SER A 53 13.77 -5.53 3.89
C SER A 53 12.79 -4.35 3.95
N VAL A 54 11.73 -4.34 3.13
CA VAL A 54 10.66 -3.34 3.23
C VAL A 54 10.00 -3.48 4.60
N ASP A 55 9.87 -2.35 5.30
CA ASP A 55 9.24 -2.23 6.62
C ASP A 55 7.72 -2.13 6.43
N TRP A 56 6.94 -3.04 7.01
CA TRP A 56 5.48 -2.94 6.92
C TRP A 56 5.01 -2.11 8.11
N VAL A 57 4.04 -1.23 7.88
CA VAL A 57 3.63 -0.25 8.89
C VAL A 57 2.11 -0.20 9.02
N GLY A 58 1.64 0.05 10.24
CA GLY A 58 0.24 0.18 10.56
C GLY A 58 -0.03 -0.07 12.05
N SER A 59 -1.22 0.30 12.52
CA SER A 59 -1.58 0.17 13.94
C SER A 59 -1.97 -1.26 14.35
N GLY A 60 -2.33 -2.11 13.38
CA GLY A 60 -2.85 -3.46 13.60
C GLY A 60 -1.84 -4.55 13.25
N LYS A 61 -2.01 -5.71 13.90
CA LYS A 61 -1.25 -6.95 13.64
C LYS A 61 -2.15 -8.17 13.40
N GLY A 62 -3.44 -7.92 13.15
CA GLY A 62 -4.45 -8.96 12.96
C GLY A 62 -4.09 -9.94 11.84
N GLU A 63 -4.56 -11.18 11.99
CA GLU A 63 -4.54 -12.24 10.99
C GLU A 63 -5.51 -13.36 11.42
N ASN A 64 -5.74 -14.35 10.54
CA ASN A 64 -6.53 -15.53 10.89
C ASN A 64 -5.78 -16.82 10.53
N ASN A 65 -4.90 -17.25 11.43
CA ASN A 65 -4.19 -18.53 11.36
C ASN A 65 -3.39 -18.72 10.05
N CYS A 66 -2.57 -17.73 9.68
CA CYS A 66 -1.77 -17.78 8.47
C CYS A 66 -0.53 -18.68 8.58
N ARG A 67 -0.24 -19.19 9.79
CA ARG A 67 0.81 -20.20 10.08
C ARG A 67 2.22 -19.78 9.69
N ASP A 68 2.44 -18.48 9.55
CA ASP A 68 3.75 -17.87 9.36
C ASP A 68 4.00 -16.96 10.55
N ASN A 69 5.00 -17.28 11.37
CA ASN A 69 5.36 -16.47 12.54
C ASN A 69 6.53 -15.52 12.25
N THR A 70 7.02 -15.49 11.01
CA THR A 70 8.18 -14.72 10.59
C THR A 70 7.83 -13.50 9.75
N TYR A 71 6.58 -13.42 9.28
CA TYR A 71 6.14 -12.26 8.51
C TYR A 71 5.89 -11.03 9.37
N ASP A 72 6.22 -9.88 8.82
CA ASP A 72 5.83 -8.60 9.39
C ASP A 72 4.30 -8.46 9.29
N ARG A 73 3.66 -8.35 10.46
CA ARG A 73 2.19 -8.38 10.58
C ARG A 73 1.58 -7.00 10.54
N ASP A 74 2.40 -5.95 10.56
CA ASP A 74 1.92 -4.58 10.62
C ASP A 74 1.02 -4.26 9.42
N ASN A 75 -0.15 -3.73 9.73
CA ASN A 75 -1.18 -3.36 8.77
C ASN A 75 -2.14 -2.33 9.35
N GLU A 76 -2.85 -1.65 8.47
CA GLU A 76 -3.92 -0.71 8.79
C GLU A 76 -5.26 -1.28 8.30
N GLY A 77 -5.49 -2.57 8.56
CA GLY A 77 -6.76 -3.26 8.31
C GLY A 77 -7.69 -3.15 9.51
N HIS A 78 -8.96 -2.82 9.27
CA HIS A 78 -9.95 -2.66 10.34
C HIS A 78 -11.29 -3.35 10.01
N SER A 79 -11.55 -4.47 10.67
CA SER A 79 -12.74 -5.29 10.44
C SER A 79 -14.02 -4.51 10.67
N GLY A 80 -14.91 -4.55 9.68
CA GLY A 80 -16.20 -3.86 9.71
C GLY A 80 -16.15 -2.36 9.42
N PHE A 81 -14.97 -1.77 9.18
CA PHE A 81 -14.87 -0.34 8.91
C PHE A 81 -15.31 -0.02 7.47
N LEU A 82 -15.94 1.15 7.33
CA LEU A 82 -16.39 1.70 6.06
C LEU A 82 -15.41 2.76 5.57
N ALA A 83 -15.20 2.85 4.26
CA ALA A 83 -14.40 3.91 3.66
C ALA A 83 -14.94 5.30 4.01
N ILE A 84 -16.28 5.45 3.93
CA ILE A 84 -16.97 6.70 4.25
C ILE A 84 -16.72 7.13 5.69
N ASP A 85 -16.79 6.19 6.64
CA ASP A 85 -16.57 6.50 8.05
C ASP A 85 -15.12 6.88 8.33
N ILE A 86 -14.16 6.13 7.76
CA ILE A 86 -12.73 6.44 7.89
C ILE A 86 -12.43 7.85 7.38
N ALA A 87 -12.98 8.22 6.22
CA ALA A 87 -12.82 9.54 5.63
C ALA A 87 -13.45 10.63 6.51
N ASN A 88 -14.73 10.46 6.90
CA ASN A 88 -15.46 11.45 7.68
C ASN A 88 -14.86 11.68 9.07
N LYS A 89 -14.40 10.61 9.72
CA LYS A 89 -13.77 10.65 11.05
C LYS A 89 -12.28 11.00 10.97
N LYS A 90 -11.72 11.20 9.77
CA LYS A 90 -10.31 11.53 9.52
C LYS A 90 -9.33 10.55 10.17
N GLN A 91 -9.70 9.27 10.26
CA GLN A 91 -8.91 8.29 11.02
C GLN A 91 -7.53 8.05 10.37
N LEU A 92 -7.47 8.04 9.04
CA LEU A 92 -6.23 7.85 8.29
C LEU A 92 -5.17 8.93 8.57
N VAL A 93 -5.57 10.14 9.00
CA VAL A 93 -4.62 11.19 9.37
C VAL A 93 -3.76 10.75 10.57
N GLY A 94 -4.39 10.25 11.63
CA GLY A 94 -3.68 9.77 12.81
C GLY A 94 -2.85 8.53 12.53
N TRP A 95 -3.38 7.61 11.71
CA TRP A 95 -2.66 6.39 11.32
C TRP A 95 -1.39 6.69 10.53
N LEU A 96 -1.44 7.58 9.53
CA LEU A 96 -0.26 7.96 8.75
C LEU A 96 0.73 8.85 9.53
N GLN A 97 0.27 9.60 10.53
CA GLN A 97 1.16 10.32 11.45
C GLN A 97 1.97 9.36 12.33
N ALA A 98 1.31 8.33 12.88
CA ALA A 98 1.96 7.33 13.72
C ALA A 98 2.82 6.33 12.91
N ASN A 99 2.36 5.99 11.70
CA ASN A 99 2.93 4.97 10.83
C ASN A 99 3.11 5.53 9.41
N PRO A 100 4.08 6.43 9.17
CA PRO A 100 4.17 7.08 7.87
C PRO A 100 4.61 6.10 6.79
N ALA A 101 4.00 6.18 5.62
CA ALA A 101 4.19 5.23 4.53
C ALA A 101 4.82 5.88 3.28
N ASP A 102 5.59 5.09 2.54
CA ASP A 102 6.08 5.45 1.20
C ASP A 102 5.18 4.84 0.12
N VAL A 103 4.67 3.63 0.38
CA VAL A 103 3.76 2.88 -0.47
C VAL A 103 2.54 2.43 0.34
N ILE A 104 1.35 2.52 -0.25
CA ILE A 104 0.10 2.08 0.39
C ILE A 104 -0.75 1.28 -0.60
N THR A 105 -1.30 0.15 -0.14
CA THR A 105 -2.35 -0.58 -0.86
C THR A 105 -3.68 -0.33 -0.18
N MET A 106 -4.74 -0.04 -0.93
CA MET A 106 -6.08 0.20 -0.39
C MET A 106 -7.08 -0.82 -0.94
N HIS A 107 -7.72 -1.58 -0.04
CA HIS A 107 -8.89 -2.42 -0.33
C HIS A 107 -10.03 -2.08 0.65
N LEU A 108 -10.97 -1.25 0.20
CA LEU A 108 -12.08 -0.72 1.00
C LEU A 108 -13.36 -0.61 0.16
N GLY A 109 -14.52 -0.56 0.79
CA GLY A 109 -15.81 -0.40 0.11
C GLY A 109 -16.73 -1.62 0.23
N THR A 110 -16.19 -2.77 0.67
CA THR A 110 -16.98 -3.97 0.95
C THR A 110 -18.07 -3.68 1.97
N ASN A 111 -17.70 -3.09 3.12
CA ASN A 111 -18.64 -2.82 4.20
C ASN A 111 -19.62 -1.69 3.85
N ASP A 112 -19.17 -0.70 3.08
CA ASP A 112 -20.02 0.39 2.60
C ASP A 112 -21.20 -0.19 1.80
N ILE A 113 -20.94 -1.15 0.91
CA ILE A 113 -21.99 -1.82 0.12
C ILE A 113 -22.76 -2.84 0.96
N VAL A 114 -22.07 -3.79 1.59
CA VAL A 114 -22.68 -5.00 2.17
C VAL A 114 -23.42 -4.70 3.47
N GLN A 115 -22.85 -3.85 4.34
CA GLN A 115 -23.44 -3.55 5.65
C GLN A 115 -24.41 -2.37 5.61
N GLN A 116 -24.13 -1.36 4.78
CA GLN A 116 -24.83 -0.08 4.83
C GLN A 116 -25.47 0.35 3.50
N ASN A 117 -25.36 -0.47 2.44
CA ASN A 117 -25.93 -0.22 1.12
C ASN A 117 -25.65 1.21 0.62
N LYS A 118 -24.42 1.68 0.81
CA LYS A 118 -24.01 3.05 0.49
C LYS A 118 -23.94 3.24 -1.03
N PRO A 119 -24.39 4.40 -1.55
CA PRO A 119 -24.25 4.73 -2.96
C PRO A 119 -22.78 4.71 -3.42
N VAL A 120 -22.54 4.21 -4.63
CA VAL A 120 -21.19 4.16 -5.23
C VAL A 120 -20.52 5.55 -5.25
N ASN A 121 -21.28 6.61 -5.54
CA ASN A 121 -20.73 7.98 -5.57
C ASN A 121 -20.22 8.45 -4.21
N ASP A 122 -20.84 8.03 -3.11
CA ASP A 122 -20.41 8.40 -1.75
C ASP A 122 -19.10 7.69 -1.40
N ILE A 123 -18.96 6.43 -1.82
CA ILE A 123 -17.73 5.65 -1.65
C ILE A 123 -16.58 6.28 -2.45
N ILE A 124 -16.82 6.68 -3.71
CA ILE A 124 -15.82 7.37 -4.54
C ILE A 124 -15.43 8.74 -3.95
N THR A 125 -16.39 9.45 -3.36
CA THR A 125 -16.12 10.71 -2.64
C THR A 125 -15.21 10.45 -1.44
N ALA A 126 -15.51 9.40 -0.65
CA ALA A 126 -14.66 9.00 0.47
C ALA A 126 -13.26 8.60 0.02
N PHE A 127 -13.12 7.82 -1.07
CA PHE A 127 -11.81 7.49 -1.63
C PHE A 127 -11.03 8.74 -2.02
N THR A 128 -11.69 9.74 -2.63
CA THR A 128 -11.05 11.02 -2.97
C THR A 128 -10.48 11.71 -1.73
N THR A 129 -11.24 11.74 -0.63
CA THR A 129 -10.74 12.25 0.67
C THR A 129 -9.54 11.46 1.18
N LEU A 130 -9.59 10.12 1.10
CA LEU A 130 -8.50 9.26 1.57
C LEU A 130 -7.21 9.47 0.74
N ILE A 131 -7.31 9.60 -0.59
CA ILE A 131 -6.16 9.94 -1.46
C ILE A 131 -5.58 11.31 -1.09
N GLY A 132 -6.44 12.30 -0.77
CA GLY A 132 -6.00 13.59 -0.26
C GLY A 132 -5.16 13.45 1.02
N VAL A 133 -5.66 12.71 2.01
CA VAL A 133 -4.94 12.44 3.27
C VAL A 133 -3.61 11.72 3.05
N MET A 134 -3.57 10.73 2.15
CA MET A 134 -2.34 10.03 1.77
C MET A 134 -1.29 11.00 1.20
N ARG A 135 -1.70 11.89 0.30
CA ARG A 135 -0.81 12.88 -0.33
C ARG A 135 -0.40 14.01 0.60
N ASP A 136 -1.27 14.41 1.53
CA ASP A 136 -0.94 15.37 2.58
C ASP A 136 0.14 14.80 3.52
N SER A 137 0.07 13.50 3.82
CA SER A 137 1.10 12.83 4.63
C SER A 137 2.41 12.63 3.88
N ASN A 138 2.35 12.30 2.59
CA ASN A 138 3.53 12.14 1.74
C ASN A 138 3.15 12.51 0.30
N PRO A 139 3.58 13.69 -0.20
CA PRO A 139 3.24 14.15 -1.55
C PRO A 139 3.74 13.25 -2.68
N ARG A 140 4.64 12.30 -2.38
CA ARG A 140 5.19 11.32 -3.32
C ARG A 140 4.73 9.88 -3.03
N MET A 141 3.69 9.70 -2.21
CA MET A 141 3.19 8.37 -1.86
C MET A 141 2.79 7.58 -3.11
N LYS A 142 3.18 6.31 -3.15
CA LYS A 142 2.85 5.37 -4.23
C LYS A 142 1.62 4.58 -3.82
N ILE A 143 0.53 4.70 -4.59
CA ILE A 143 -0.78 4.25 -4.15
C ILE A 143 -1.27 3.14 -5.09
N VAL A 144 -1.65 2.00 -4.53
CA VAL A 144 -2.27 0.91 -5.29
C VAL A 144 -3.69 0.68 -4.76
N VAL A 145 -4.70 0.89 -5.58
CA VAL A 145 -6.11 0.72 -5.21
C VAL A 145 -6.66 -0.56 -5.82
N ALA A 146 -7.30 -1.39 -5.02
CA ALA A 146 -7.97 -2.59 -5.50
C ALA A 146 -9.39 -2.27 -5.96
N GLN A 147 -9.78 -2.87 -7.09
CA GLN A 147 -11.17 -3.28 -7.29
C GLN A 147 -11.52 -4.34 -6.24
N ILE A 148 -12.75 -4.35 -5.77
CA ILE A 148 -13.21 -5.18 -4.64
C ILE A 148 -13.54 -6.59 -5.13
N ILE A 149 -13.17 -7.60 -4.36
CA ILE A 149 -13.51 -9.02 -4.63
C ILE A 149 -15.05 -9.25 -4.62
N PRO A 150 -15.58 -10.29 -5.29
CA PRO A 150 -17.00 -10.60 -5.26
C PRO A 150 -17.48 -11.12 -3.90
N MET A 151 -18.80 -11.05 -3.66
CA MET A 151 -19.48 -11.74 -2.56
C MET A 151 -20.00 -13.11 -2.96
N GLY A 152 -20.04 -14.03 -1.99
CA GLY A 152 -20.62 -15.37 -2.12
C GLY A 152 -22.10 -15.47 -1.80
N PHE A 153 -22.73 -14.38 -1.37
CA PHE A 153 -24.14 -14.33 -0.98
C PHE A 153 -24.78 -12.98 -1.33
N GLY A 154 -26.11 -12.95 -1.26
CA GLY A 154 -26.90 -11.74 -1.49
C GLY A 154 -26.77 -11.19 -2.91
N ASN A 155 -27.41 -10.04 -3.12
CA ASN A 155 -27.44 -9.37 -4.42
C ASN A 155 -26.49 -8.15 -4.45
N TYR A 156 -25.28 -8.31 -3.90
CA TYR A 156 -24.30 -7.22 -3.76
C TYR A 156 -23.37 -7.07 -4.96
N ASN A 157 -23.13 -8.14 -5.71
CA ASN A 157 -22.12 -8.16 -6.78
C ASN A 157 -22.38 -7.13 -7.89
N THR A 158 -23.64 -6.80 -8.20
CA THR A 158 -23.96 -5.71 -9.14
C THR A 158 -23.43 -4.36 -8.66
N GLN A 159 -23.59 -4.05 -7.37
CA GLN A 159 -23.08 -2.79 -6.80
C GLN A 159 -21.56 -2.80 -6.69
N ILE A 160 -20.95 -3.94 -6.33
CA ILE A 160 -19.50 -4.11 -6.33
C ILE A 160 -18.93 -3.90 -7.72
N GLN A 161 -19.53 -4.48 -8.76
CA GLN A 161 -19.12 -4.27 -10.15
C GLN A 161 -19.27 -2.81 -10.58
N ASN A 162 -20.33 -2.11 -10.13
CA ASN A 162 -20.50 -0.68 -10.38
C ASN A 162 -19.40 0.15 -9.70
N LEU A 163 -19.05 -0.15 -8.46
CA LEU A 163 -17.92 0.47 -7.76
C LEU A 163 -16.61 0.19 -8.49
N ASN A 164 -16.33 -1.07 -8.83
CA ASN A 164 -15.12 -1.48 -9.55
C ASN A 164 -14.98 -0.77 -10.90
N LYS A 165 -16.08 -0.59 -11.61
CA LYS A 165 -16.12 0.19 -12.85
C LYS A 165 -15.85 1.68 -12.61
N ALA A 166 -16.33 2.25 -11.52
CA ALA A 166 -16.13 3.66 -11.16
C ALA A 166 -14.69 3.95 -10.70
N ILE A 167 -14.02 3.00 -10.03
CA ILE A 167 -12.64 3.13 -9.54
C ILE A 167 -11.66 3.44 -10.68
N ILE A 168 -11.84 2.83 -11.86
CA ILE A 168 -10.89 2.98 -12.98
C ILE A 168 -10.78 4.45 -13.45
N PRO A 169 -11.84 5.09 -13.96
CA PRO A 169 -11.75 6.48 -14.42
C PRO A 169 -11.50 7.46 -13.26
N TRP A 170 -11.96 7.14 -12.04
CA TRP A 170 -11.69 7.95 -10.85
C TRP A 170 -10.19 8.01 -10.54
N ALA A 171 -9.52 6.85 -10.47
CA ALA A 171 -8.09 6.77 -10.21
C ALA A 171 -7.29 7.46 -11.32
N GLN A 172 -7.66 7.26 -12.59
CA GLN A 172 -7.04 7.94 -13.73
C GLN A 172 -7.15 9.47 -13.62
N GLY A 173 -8.32 9.99 -13.21
CA GLY A 173 -8.54 11.43 -13.05
C GLY A 173 -7.74 12.07 -11.90
N LEU A 174 -7.32 11.29 -10.91
CA LEU A 174 -6.51 11.76 -9.79
C LEU A 174 -5.02 11.43 -9.92
N ASN A 175 -4.62 10.65 -10.92
CA ASN A 175 -3.26 10.16 -11.07
C ASN A 175 -2.26 11.30 -11.38
N THR A 176 -1.08 11.27 -10.75
CA THR A 176 0.02 12.20 -11.04
C THR A 176 1.34 11.45 -11.18
N THR A 177 2.35 12.09 -11.77
CA THR A 177 3.69 11.49 -11.91
C THR A 177 4.35 11.32 -10.54
N GLU A 178 4.19 12.30 -9.65
CA GLU A 178 4.82 12.34 -8.33
C GLU A 178 4.17 11.36 -7.34
N SER A 179 2.85 11.19 -7.42
CA SER A 179 2.06 10.28 -6.57
C SER A 179 1.11 9.46 -7.44
N PRO A 180 1.65 8.46 -8.16
CA PRO A 180 0.85 7.61 -9.03
C PRO A 180 -0.13 6.74 -8.25
N ILE A 181 -1.27 6.51 -8.87
CA ILE A 181 -2.34 5.60 -8.45
C ILE A 181 -2.43 4.48 -9.48
N TRP A 182 -2.13 3.26 -9.08
CA TRP A 182 -2.38 2.07 -9.90
C TRP A 182 -3.62 1.35 -9.42
N VAL A 183 -4.46 0.92 -10.34
CA VAL A 183 -5.64 0.10 -10.03
C VAL A 183 -5.32 -1.36 -10.32
N VAL A 184 -5.63 -2.26 -9.38
CA VAL A 184 -5.51 -3.71 -9.57
C VAL A 184 -6.89 -4.37 -9.55
N ASP A 185 -7.09 -5.33 -10.45
CA ASP A 185 -8.34 -6.08 -10.56
C ASP A 185 -8.30 -7.31 -9.65
N GLN A 186 -8.88 -7.21 -8.44
CA GLN A 186 -9.06 -8.35 -7.55
C GLN A 186 -10.36 -9.13 -7.83
N TYR A 187 -11.21 -8.64 -8.74
CA TYR A 187 -12.52 -9.24 -9.00
C TYR A 187 -12.43 -10.33 -10.06
N THR A 188 -11.77 -10.06 -11.19
CA THR A 188 -11.70 -10.99 -12.31
C THR A 188 -10.90 -12.24 -11.93
N GLY A 189 -11.48 -13.41 -12.16
CA GLY A 189 -10.86 -14.69 -11.80
C GLY A 189 -11.01 -15.09 -10.33
N PHE A 190 -11.61 -14.23 -9.50
CA PHE A 190 -12.00 -14.53 -8.13
C PHE A 190 -13.43 -15.08 -8.09
N SER A 191 -13.64 -16.20 -7.39
CA SER A 191 -14.93 -16.89 -7.27
C SER A 191 -15.56 -16.61 -5.92
N GLY A 192 -16.74 -15.97 -5.92
CA GLY A 192 -17.51 -15.75 -4.69
C GLY A 192 -17.92 -17.03 -3.96
N THR A 193 -17.91 -18.20 -4.63
CA THR A 193 -18.31 -19.47 -4.01
C THR A 193 -17.14 -20.32 -3.53
N SER A 194 -16.04 -20.38 -4.29
CA SER A 194 -14.92 -21.29 -4.00
C SER A 194 -13.72 -20.62 -3.34
N ASP A 195 -13.59 -19.29 -3.44
CA ASP A 195 -12.44 -18.57 -2.93
C ASP A 195 -12.73 -17.83 -1.60
N LEU A 196 -13.94 -17.97 -1.07
CA LEU A 196 -14.37 -17.39 0.20
C LEU A 196 -14.65 -18.49 1.24
N ARG A 197 -14.39 -18.22 2.53
CA ARG A 197 -14.68 -19.15 3.63
C ARG A 197 -16.08 -19.00 4.21
N ASP A 198 -16.66 -17.81 4.14
CA ASP A 198 -17.94 -17.44 4.75
C ASP A 198 -18.81 -16.60 3.81
N GLY A 199 -18.45 -16.55 2.53
CA GLY A 199 -19.09 -15.71 1.53
C GLY A 199 -18.66 -14.23 1.57
N VAL A 200 -17.78 -13.83 2.50
CA VAL A 200 -17.12 -12.50 2.53
C VAL A 200 -15.62 -12.59 2.39
N HIS A 201 -15.01 -13.41 3.22
CA HIS A 201 -13.59 -13.37 3.49
C HIS A 201 -12.86 -14.45 2.68
N PRO A 202 -11.72 -14.12 2.06
CA PRO A 202 -10.91 -15.11 1.37
C PRO A 202 -10.57 -16.34 2.22
N ASN A 203 -10.55 -17.49 1.55
CA ASN A 203 -9.88 -18.70 2.02
C ASN A 203 -8.47 -18.79 1.39
N ASP A 204 -7.74 -19.88 1.58
CA ASP A 204 -6.37 -20.04 1.05
C ASP A 204 -6.24 -19.86 -0.49
N SER A 205 -7.26 -20.31 -1.24
CA SER A 205 -7.32 -20.12 -2.69
C SER A 205 -7.51 -18.64 -3.04
N GLY A 206 -8.48 -17.98 -2.38
CA GLY A 206 -8.70 -16.54 -2.54
C GLY A 206 -7.48 -15.70 -2.16
N ASP A 207 -6.82 -16.05 -1.05
CA ASP A 207 -5.59 -15.41 -0.60
C ASP A 207 -4.47 -15.50 -1.62
N THR A 208 -4.32 -16.67 -2.23
CA THR A 208 -3.31 -16.89 -3.26
C THR A 208 -3.61 -16.06 -4.51
N LYS A 209 -4.89 -15.96 -4.91
CA LYS A 209 -5.31 -15.10 -6.03
C LYS A 209 -5.07 -13.63 -5.74
N MET A 210 -5.48 -13.16 -4.57
CA MET A 210 -5.27 -11.76 -4.18
C MET A 210 -3.79 -11.39 -4.12
N MET A 211 -2.96 -12.26 -3.54
CA MET A 211 -1.52 -12.07 -3.50
C MET A 211 -0.92 -11.99 -4.92
N ASN A 212 -1.34 -12.87 -5.84
CA ASN A 212 -0.83 -12.87 -7.23
C ASN A 212 -1.18 -11.58 -7.98
N VAL A 213 -2.31 -10.96 -7.68
CA VAL A 213 -2.72 -9.66 -8.25
C VAL A 213 -1.94 -8.51 -7.58
N TRP A 214 -1.80 -8.53 -6.26
CA TRP A 214 -1.07 -7.48 -5.52
C TRP A 214 0.41 -7.44 -5.87
N TYR A 215 1.06 -8.59 -5.95
CA TYR A 215 2.51 -8.71 -6.04
C TYR A 215 3.15 -7.87 -7.16
N PRO A 216 2.76 -7.99 -8.46
CA PRO A 216 3.40 -7.23 -9.53
C PRO A 216 3.21 -5.71 -9.39
N ALA A 217 2.02 -5.27 -8.97
CA ALA A 217 1.74 -3.86 -8.78
C ALA A 217 2.53 -3.27 -7.61
N LEU A 218 2.67 -4.04 -6.52
CA LEU A 218 3.40 -3.62 -5.34
C LEU A 218 4.91 -3.55 -5.59
N VAL A 219 5.49 -4.54 -6.28
CA VAL A 219 6.90 -4.49 -6.70
C VAL A 219 7.16 -3.26 -7.57
N ASN A 220 6.29 -2.96 -8.53
CA ASN A 220 6.40 -1.74 -9.33
C ASN A 220 6.34 -0.47 -8.45
N ALA A 221 5.40 -0.41 -7.50
CA ALA A 221 5.30 0.73 -6.58
C ALA A 221 6.57 0.89 -5.73
N PHE A 222 7.17 -0.21 -5.26
CA PHE A 222 8.42 -0.19 -4.50
C PHE A 222 9.60 0.31 -5.34
N GLN A 223 9.70 -0.11 -6.60
CA GLN A 223 10.72 0.38 -7.53
C GLN A 223 10.65 1.89 -7.71
N VAL A 224 9.45 2.42 -7.96
CA VAL A 224 9.24 3.87 -8.14
C VAL A 224 9.54 4.64 -6.84
N ALA A 225 9.10 4.13 -5.69
CA ALA A 225 9.39 4.77 -4.41
C ALA A 225 10.88 4.78 -4.05
N LEU A 226 11.59 3.67 -4.31
CA LEU A 226 13.03 3.57 -4.08
C LEU A 226 13.80 4.53 -4.99
N ALA A 227 13.42 4.65 -6.25
CA ALA A 227 14.01 5.62 -7.17
C ALA A 227 13.86 7.06 -6.66
N ASP A 228 12.67 7.42 -6.16
CA ASP A 228 12.41 8.74 -5.59
C ASP A 228 13.24 9.05 -4.34
N LYS A 229 13.47 8.04 -3.49
CA LYS A 229 14.34 8.17 -2.31
C LYS A 229 15.80 8.36 -2.72
N ASN A 230 16.28 7.56 -3.66
CA ASN A 230 17.66 7.68 -4.17
C ASN A 230 17.92 9.04 -4.83
N ALA A 231 16.97 9.53 -5.64
CA ALA A 231 17.06 10.85 -6.24
C ALA A 231 17.05 11.98 -5.19
N ALA A 232 16.30 11.82 -4.09
CA ALA A 232 16.31 12.78 -2.99
C ALA A 232 17.64 12.76 -2.23
N ALA A 233 18.21 11.57 -1.94
CA ALA A 233 19.49 11.44 -1.27
C ALA A 233 20.64 12.07 -2.09
N GLN A 234 20.68 11.83 -3.41
CA GLN A 234 21.68 12.44 -4.30
C GLN A 234 21.62 13.97 -4.32
N LYS A 235 20.42 14.56 -4.24
CA LYS A 235 20.27 16.04 -4.14
C LYS A 235 20.83 16.61 -2.84
N VAL A 236 20.78 15.83 -1.75
CA VAL A 236 21.36 16.24 -0.45
C VAL A 236 22.88 16.09 -0.45
N GLU A 237 23.40 15.08 -1.14
CA GLU A 237 24.84 14.77 -1.18
C GLU A 237 25.66 15.68 -2.09
N MET A 238 25.07 16.35 -3.09
CA MET A 238 25.79 17.35 -3.89
C MET A 238 25.95 18.65 -3.07
N PRO A 239 27.14 18.96 -2.52
CA PRO A 239 27.35 20.23 -1.86
C PRO A 239 27.35 21.32 -2.95
N PHE A 240 26.72 22.46 -2.68
CA PHE A 240 26.94 23.65 -3.50
C PHE A 240 28.41 24.07 -3.34
N THR A 241 29.27 23.60 -4.23
CA THR A 241 30.56 24.25 -4.46
C THR A 241 30.24 25.53 -5.23
N ALA A 242 30.44 26.67 -4.55
CA ALA A 242 30.36 28.01 -5.11
C ALA A 242 31.37 28.23 -6.25
#